data_AF-A0A142YCG6-F1
#
_entry.id   AF-A0A142YCG6-F1
#
_cell.length_a   1.000
_cell.length_b   1.000
_cell.length_c   1.000
_cell.angle_alpha   90.00
_cell.angle_beta   90.00
_cell.angle_gamma   90.00
#
_symmetry.space_group_name_H-M   'P 1'
#
loop_
_entity.id
_entity.type
_entity.pdbx_description
1 polymer ?
#
loop_
_entity_poly.entity_id
_entity_poly.type
_entity_poly.pdbx_seq_one_letter_code
_entity_poly.pdbx_strand_id
1 'polypeptide(L)'
;MQNTFEAAANVGVATGPALVVGGGVITAQQNASTVKVNKGSAVIGGTVNGGATNPNQNNQSIVVSQAPGGTVTFDSGVSGVGAADYAELKADSAAFRAMASTGGAVVIPSPVGQDGLAAFTLTGANFDANGNAVFDIDGESLFENTKVQQISLYLNGHSLAKGESVVFNVSGVNFDFARSYNFTDGFVGSVANIIWNFYEATSINLNNSNFRGAMLAPDAILTNINTIDGSVFVKELGTRYGNGMRAEIHTPLYLGYVPPPSAVPEPSSLAMAGLAALGAAAWRLRRRSV
;
A
#
# COMPACT_ATOMS: atom_id res chain seq x y z
N MET A 1 1.92 2.83 15.05
CA MET A 1 2.83 3.55 14.19
C MET A 1 3.26 2.50 13.22
N GLN A 2 2.72 2.54 12.02
CA GLN A 2 3.49 2.11 10.86
C GLN A 2 3.25 3.22 9.84
N ASN A 3 3.78 4.39 10.20
CA ASN A 3 3.69 5.63 9.40
C ASN A 3 4.84 5.72 8.39
N THR A 4 5.69 4.71 8.36
CA THR A 4 6.81 4.60 7.45
C THR A 4 6.83 3.14 6.99
N PHE A 5 7.15 2.87 5.74
CA PHE A 5 7.30 1.50 5.25
C PHE A 5 8.42 0.79 6.02
N GLU A 6 9.39 1.56 6.53
CA GLU A 6 10.37 1.14 7.52
C GLU A 6 9.76 0.69 8.86
N ALA A 7 8.79 1.41 9.42
CA ALA A 7 8.08 0.98 10.63
C ALA A 7 7.13 -0.20 10.33
N ALA A 8 6.65 -0.33 9.09
CA ALA A 8 5.87 -1.45 8.61
C ALA A 8 6.64 -2.78 8.67
N ALA A 9 7.83 -2.80 8.08
CA ALA A 9 8.61 -4.04 7.94
C ALA A 9 9.80 -4.18 8.90
N ASN A 10 10.20 -3.13 9.61
CA ASN A 10 11.20 -3.17 10.67
C ASN A 10 10.68 -2.52 11.96
N VAL A 11 10.18 -3.35 12.89
CA VAL A 11 10.51 -3.36 14.33
C VAL A 11 9.54 -4.30 15.05
N GLY A 12 10.07 -5.23 15.84
CA GLY A 12 9.35 -6.28 16.56
C GLY A 12 8.42 -5.84 17.70
N VAL A 13 7.89 -4.61 17.66
CA VAL A 13 6.79 -4.15 18.52
C VAL A 13 5.98 -3.10 17.75
N ALA A 14 4.86 -3.50 17.14
CA ALA A 14 3.97 -2.59 16.43
C ALA A 14 3.22 -1.68 17.42
N THR A 15 3.84 -0.59 17.87
CA THR A 15 3.16 0.41 18.72
C THR A 15 2.34 1.35 17.85
N GLY A 16 1.10 0.97 17.51
CA GLY A 16 -0.02 1.87 17.20
C GLY A 16 -1.12 1.23 16.32
N PRO A 17 -1.94 2.02 15.62
CA PRO A 17 -3.18 1.53 15.00
C PRO A 17 -2.89 0.52 13.89
N ALA A 18 -3.74 -0.49 13.75
CA ALA A 18 -3.72 -1.48 12.69
C ALA A 18 -4.37 -0.98 11.39
N LEU A 19 -5.06 0.17 11.43
CA LEU A 19 -5.58 0.87 10.27
C LEU A 19 -5.28 2.37 10.40
N VAL A 20 -4.63 2.96 9.40
CA VAL A 20 -4.51 4.42 9.28
C VAL A 20 -5.09 4.81 7.94
N VAL A 21 -6.01 5.77 7.93
CA VAL A 21 -6.58 6.32 6.70
C VAL A 21 -6.23 7.78 6.63
N GLY A 22 -5.43 8.15 5.63
CA GLY A 22 -5.03 9.54 5.42
C GLY A 22 -6.20 10.42 4.99
N GLY A 23 -6.92 9.98 3.97
CA GLY A 23 -8.12 10.65 3.49
C GLY A 23 -9.37 10.32 4.32
N GLY A 24 -10.53 10.44 3.67
CA GLY A 24 -11.79 10.05 4.28
C GLY A 24 -12.02 8.54 4.26
N VAL A 25 -13.01 8.09 5.02
CA VAL A 25 -13.63 6.78 4.83
C VAL A 25 -15.05 7.01 4.36
N ILE A 26 -15.31 6.65 3.10
CA ILE A 26 -16.62 6.80 2.51
C ILE A 26 -17.29 5.43 2.38
N THR A 27 -18.50 5.33 2.93
CA THR A 27 -19.24 4.08 2.99
C THR A 27 -20.62 4.22 2.35
N ALA A 28 -21.21 3.10 1.93
CA ALA A 28 -22.58 3.08 1.47
C ALA A 28 -23.54 3.43 2.62
N GLN A 29 -24.46 4.36 2.38
CA GLN A 29 -25.27 5.09 3.37
C GLN A 29 -26.09 4.24 4.37
N GLN A 30 -26.18 2.92 4.22
CA GLN A 30 -27.13 2.06 4.97
C GLN A 30 -26.50 0.94 5.82
N ASN A 31 -25.17 0.86 6.00
CA ASN A 31 -24.56 -0.26 6.74
C ASN A 31 -24.19 0.08 8.19
N ALA A 32 -24.42 -0.88 9.11
CA ALA A 32 -24.32 -0.72 10.56
C ALA A 32 -22.89 -0.59 11.12
N SER A 33 -21.90 -1.17 10.45
CA SER A 33 -20.46 -0.94 10.61
C SER A 33 -19.80 -1.43 9.33
N THR A 34 -18.86 -0.68 8.79
CA THR A 34 -18.44 -0.83 7.39
C THR A 34 -16.96 -1.10 7.23
N VAL A 35 -16.13 -0.60 8.13
CA VAL A 35 -14.72 -0.99 8.21
C VAL A 35 -14.49 -1.62 9.58
N LYS A 36 -14.13 -2.90 9.59
CA LYS A 36 -13.81 -3.63 10.80
C LYS A 36 -12.30 -3.86 10.87
N VAL A 37 -11.71 -3.39 11.96
CA VAL A 37 -10.32 -3.62 12.32
C VAL A 37 -10.31 -4.74 13.36
N ASN A 38 -10.02 -5.96 12.91
CA ASN A 38 -10.16 -7.15 13.76
C ASN A 38 -9.09 -7.25 14.87
N LYS A 39 -7.94 -6.58 14.70
CA LYS A 39 -6.87 -6.47 15.69
C LYS A 39 -6.31 -5.05 15.68
N GLY A 40 -6.06 -4.44 16.84
CA GLY A 40 -5.49 -3.09 16.98
C GLY A 40 -6.49 -1.94 16.85
N SER A 41 -5.98 -0.70 16.97
CA SER A 41 -6.78 0.54 16.83
C SER A 41 -6.87 1.00 15.37
N ALA A 42 -7.71 2.00 15.08
CA ALA A 42 -7.73 2.75 13.83
C ALA A 42 -7.48 4.26 14.08
N VAL A 43 -6.80 4.94 13.16
CA VAL A 43 -6.73 6.41 13.11
C VAL A 43 -7.21 6.87 11.73
N ILE A 44 -8.07 7.90 11.70
CA ILE A 44 -8.63 8.45 10.46
C ILE A 44 -8.29 9.94 10.40
N GLY A 45 -7.68 10.35 9.30
CA GLY A 45 -7.22 11.72 9.05
C GLY A 45 -8.24 12.60 8.38
N GLY A 46 -9.09 12.02 7.54
CA GLY A 46 -10.18 12.71 6.87
C GLY A 46 -11.52 12.54 7.58
N THR A 47 -12.57 12.89 6.85
CA THR A 47 -13.95 12.72 7.31
C THR A 47 -14.43 11.29 7.09
N VAL A 48 -15.35 10.84 7.94
CA VAL A 48 -16.11 9.63 7.70
C VAL A 48 -17.52 10.05 7.27
N ASN A 49 -18.10 9.41 6.26
CA ASN A 49 -19.40 9.84 5.71
C ASN A 49 -20.49 9.80 6.80
N GLY A 50 -21.00 10.96 7.24
CA GLY A 50 -21.87 11.08 8.43
C GLY A 50 -21.40 12.12 9.45
N GLY A 51 -20.17 12.63 9.32
CA GLY A 51 -19.64 13.73 10.13
C GLY A 51 -18.23 13.44 10.69
N ALA A 52 -17.72 14.32 11.54
CA ALA A 52 -16.39 14.17 12.15
C ALA A 52 -16.32 13.09 13.26
N THR A 53 -17.42 12.40 13.56
CA THR A 53 -17.59 11.65 14.82
C THR A 53 -17.72 10.13 14.68
N ASN A 54 -17.48 9.55 13.50
CA ASN A 54 -17.71 8.11 13.19
C ASN A 54 -19.16 7.56 13.14
N PRO A 55 -20.27 8.31 13.26
CA PRO A 55 -21.60 7.71 13.18
C PRO A 55 -22.07 7.60 11.72
N ASN A 56 -22.76 6.51 11.39
CA ASN A 56 -23.65 6.46 10.22
C ASN A 56 -24.96 7.22 10.49
N GLN A 57 -25.87 7.24 9.52
CA GLN A 57 -27.18 7.89 9.65
C GLN A 57 -28.07 7.30 10.76
N ASN A 58 -27.72 6.11 11.26
CA ASN A 58 -28.38 5.41 12.36
C ASN A 58 -27.62 5.52 13.69
N ASN A 59 -26.64 6.43 13.80
CA ASN A 59 -25.81 6.65 14.99
C ASN A 59 -24.92 5.45 15.40
N GLN A 60 -24.59 4.56 14.46
CA GLN A 60 -23.69 3.42 14.67
C GLN A 60 -22.29 3.73 14.14
N SER A 61 -21.25 3.15 14.76
CA SER A 61 -19.86 3.37 14.34
C SER A 61 -19.58 2.79 12.94
N ILE A 62 -19.08 3.61 12.03
CA ILE A 62 -18.73 3.24 10.65
C ILE A 62 -17.44 2.44 10.60
N VAL A 63 -16.41 2.93 11.30
CA VAL A 63 -15.16 2.22 11.52
C VAL A 63 -15.16 1.68 12.94
N VAL A 64 -14.86 0.39 13.12
CA VAL A 64 -14.84 -0.25 14.44
C VAL A 64 -13.57 -1.07 14.61
N SER A 65 -12.95 -0.97 15.78
CA SER A 65 -11.98 -1.97 16.24
C SER A 65 -12.71 -3.08 16.99
N GLN A 66 -12.51 -4.32 16.58
CA GLN A 66 -12.99 -5.50 17.31
C GLN A 66 -11.95 -6.02 18.33
N ALA A 67 -10.76 -5.43 18.35
CA ALA A 67 -9.72 -5.82 19.29
C ALA A 67 -10.09 -5.38 20.72
N PRO A 68 -9.91 -6.24 21.75
CA PRO A 68 -10.02 -5.81 23.14
C PRO A 68 -9.06 -4.62 23.40
N GLY A 69 -9.61 -3.47 23.78
CA GLY A 69 -8.84 -2.24 24.01
C GLY A 69 -8.42 -1.46 22.76
N GLY A 70 -8.78 -1.92 21.55
CA GLY A 70 -8.55 -1.15 20.34
C GLY A 70 -9.56 0.00 20.19
N THR A 71 -9.09 1.13 19.69
CA THR A 71 -9.82 2.40 19.62
C THR A 71 -9.94 2.86 18.17
N VAL A 72 -10.95 3.65 17.83
CA VAL A 72 -10.98 4.42 16.57
C VAL A 72 -10.82 5.89 16.92
N THR A 73 -9.81 6.53 16.36
CA THR A 73 -9.44 7.92 16.65
C THR A 73 -9.46 8.75 15.39
N PHE A 74 -9.87 10.01 15.51
CA PHE A 74 -9.89 10.99 14.43
C PHE A 74 -8.80 11.98 14.71
N ASP A 75 -7.80 12.03 13.84
CA ASP A 75 -6.64 12.89 14.03
C ASP A 75 -6.40 13.64 12.73
N SER A 76 -6.81 14.90 12.67
CA SER A 76 -6.55 15.74 11.50
C SER A 76 -5.04 15.92 11.22
N GLY A 77 -4.17 15.62 12.19
CA GLY A 77 -2.72 15.53 11.99
C GLY A 77 -2.29 14.37 11.10
N VAL A 78 -3.15 13.37 10.88
CA VAL A 78 -2.96 12.30 9.88
C VAL A 78 -3.77 12.54 8.60
N SER A 79 -4.46 13.68 8.47
CA SER A 79 -5.20 14.05 7.25
C SER A 79 -4.26 14.14 6.05
N GLY A 80 -4.58 13.38 5.01
CA GLY A 80 -3.79 13.22 3.79
C GLY A 80 -2.77 12.08 3.78
N VAL A 81 -2.61 11.32 4.88
CA VAL A 81 -1.32 10.71 5.24
C VAL A 81 -0.39 11.90 5.53
N GLY A 82 0.25 12.01 6.71
CA GLY A 82 1.05 13.21 7.00
C GLY A 82 1.94 13.52 5.79
N ALA A 83 2.07 14.77 5.34
CA ALA A 83 2.72 15.04 4.04
C ALA A 83 4.09 14.35 3.88
N ALA A 84 4.78 14.10 5.00
CA ALA A 84 5.96 13.26 5.11
C ALA A 84 5.70 11.77 4.78
N ASP A 85 4.73 11.13 5.42
CA ASP A 85 4.32 9.74 5.17
C ASP A 85 3.82 9.55 3.72
N TYR A 86 3.10 10.53 3.14
CA TYR A 86 2.67 10.45 1.73
C TYR A 86 3.88 10.52 0.80
N ALA A 87 4.81 11.43 1.08
CA ALA A 87 6.06 11.54 0.33
C ALA A 87 6.89 10.25 0.46
N GLU A 88 6.91 9.63 1.64
CA GLU A 88 7.58 8.35 1.86
C GLU A 88 6.91 7.21 1.09
N LEU A 89 5.60 6.99 1.22
CA LEU A 89 4.89 5.94 0.48
C LEU A 89 5.03 6.12 -1.04
N LYS A 90 5.08 7.38 -1.53
CA LYS A 90 5.40 7.69 -2.93
C LYS A 90 6.85 7.34 -3.28
N ALA A 91 7.80 7.64 -2.40
CA ALA A 91 9.21 7.29 -2.60
C ALA A 91 9.41 5.78 -2.59
N ASP A 92 8.78 5.04 -1.67
CA ASP A 92 8.84 3.58 -1.61
C ASP A 92 8.18 2.95 -2.83
N SER A 93 7.01 3.43 -3.22
CA SER A 93 6.32 2.97 -4.44
C SER A 93 7.19 3.20 -5.69
N ALA A 94 7.87 4.34 -5.78
CA ALA A 94 8.83 4.61 -6.84
C ALA A 94 10.08 3.72 -6.76
N ALA A 95 10.57 3.43 -5.54
CA ALA A 95 11.72 2.57 -5.33
C ALA A 95 11.43 1.11 -5.68
N PHE A 96 10.26 0.58 -5.30
CA PHE A 96 9.77 -0.72 -5.75
C PHE A 96 9.64 -0.80 -7.27
N ARG A 97 9.04 0.24 -7.89
CA ARG A 97 8.93 0.34 -9.35
C ARG A 97 10.30 0.34 -10.03
N ALA A 98 11.31 0.91 -9.39
CA ALA A 98 12.68 0.96 -9.92
C ALA A 98 13.44 -0.36 -9.76
N MET A 99 12.93 -1.33 -8.97
CA MET A 99 13.52 -2.66 -8.90
C MET A 99 13.35 -3.37 -10.24
N ALA A 100 14.42 -3.98 -10.74
CA ALA A 100 14.36 -4.74 -11.98
C ALA A 100 13.59 -6.06 -11.76
N SER A 101 12.74 -6.44 -12.73
CA SER A 101 12.14 -7.78 -12.72
C SER A 101 13.21 -8.88 -12.63
N THR A 102 12.96 -9.87 -11.79
CA THR A 102 13.89 -10.99 -11.55
C THR A 102 13.60 -12.20 -12.45
N GLY A 103 12.76 -12.04 -13.48
CA GLY A 103 12.56 -13.03 -14.54
C GLY A 103 11.78 -14.28 -14.12
N GLY A 104 10.91 -14.18 -13.10
CA GLY A 104 9.96 -15.26 -12.78
C GLY A 104 9.01 -15.53 -13.95
N ALA A 105 8.56 -16.77 -14.10
CA ALA A 105 7.61 -17.12 -15.16
C ALA A 105 6.20 -16.64 -14.81
N VAL A 106 5.52 -16.04 -15.78
CA VAL A 106 4.15 -15.53 -15.64
C VAL A 106 3.28 -16.18 -16.70
N VAL A 107 2.17 -16.76 -16.27
CA VAL A 107 1.12 -17.28 -17.16
C VAL A 107 -0.19 -16.60 -16.79
N ILE A 108 -0.80 -15.90 -17.75
CA ILE A 108 -2.11 -15.29 -17.61
C ILE A 108 -3.01 -15.88 -18.71
N PRO A 109 -4.22 -16.38 -18.39
CA PRO A 109 -5.17 -16.88 -19.38
C PRO A 109 -5.46 -15.83 -20.46
N SER A 110 -5.53 -16.26 -21.72
CA SER A 110 -5.89 -15.36 -22.82
C SER A 110 -7.30 -14.79 -22.61
N PRO A 111 -7.55 -13.48 -22.85
CA PRO A 111 -8.87 -12.87 -22.70
C PRO A 111 -9.99 -13.50 -23.54
N VAL A 112 -9.62 -14.15 -24.66
CA VAL A 112 -10.56 -14.88 -25.55
C VAL A 112 -10.55 -16.40 -25.31
N GLY A 113 -9.79 -16.85 -24.31
CA GLY A 113 -9.61 -18.25 -23.98
C GLY A 113 -10.68 -18.81 -23.04
N GLN A 114 -10.39 -20.02 -22.57
CA GLN A 114 -11.12 -20.61 -21.46
C GLN A 114 -10.68 -19.97 -20.15
N ASP A 115 -11.56 -20.04 -19.17
CA ASP A 115 -11.26 -19.63 -17.82
C ASP A 115 -10.09 -20.45 -17.25
N GLY A 116 -9.21 -19.83 -16.48
CA GLY A 116 -8.01 -20.47 -15.99
C GLY A 116 -7.29 -19.73 -14.86
N LEU A 117 -6.13 -20.28 -14.50
CA LEU A 117 -5.25 -19.78 -13.47
C LEU A 117 -4.28 -18.73 -14.02
N ALA A 118 -4.15 -17.60 -13.33
CA ALA A 118 -2.96 -16.75 -13.43
C ALA A 118 -1.87 -17.31 -12.50
N ALA A 119 -0.73 -17.73 -13.05
CA ALA A 119 0.35 -18.37 -12.31
C ALA A 119 1.62 -17.53 -12.35
N PHE A 120 2.17 -17.27 -11.16
CA PHE A 120 3.47 -16.66 -10.94
C PHE A 120 4.42 -17.72 -10.40
N THR A 121 5.47 -18.04 -11.13
CA THR A 121 6.39 -19.13 -10.76
C THR A 121 7.80 -18.59 -10.57
N LEU A 122 8.30 -18.78 -9.35
CA LEU A 122 9.66 -18.44 -8.95
C LEU A 122 10.46 -19.71 -8.72
N THR A 123 11.76 -19.66 -9.01
CA THR A 123 12.76 -20.65 -8.63
C THR A 123 13.84 -19.95 -7.81
N GLY A 124 14.80 -20.70 -7.25
CA GLY A 124 15.90 -20.10 -6.50
C GLY A 124 16.72 -19.05 -7.28
N ALA A 125 16.73 -19.12 -8.61
CA ALA A 125 17.42 -18.15 -9.47
C ALA A 125 16.67 -16.81 -9.63
N ASN A 126 15.40 -16.73 -9.22
CA ASN A 126 14.57 -15.54 -9.36
C ASN A 126 14.58 -14.63 -8.12
N PHE A 127 15.39 -14.95 -7.12
CA PHE A 127 15.59 -14.10 -5.94
C PHE A 127 16.93 -13.38 -6.05
N ASP A 128 16.92 -12.08 -5.77
CA ASP A 128 18.13 -11.27 -5.73
C ASP A 128 18.99 -11.57 -4.50
N ALA A 129 20.10 -10.86 -4.35
CA ALA A 129 21.02 -11.05 -3.22
C ALA A 129 20.41 -10.72 -1.85
N ASN A 130 19.29 -10.00 -1.81
CA ASN A 130 18.53 -9.65 -0.61
C ASN A 130 17.33 -10.58 -0.40
N GLY A 131 17.16 -11.62 -1.23
CA GLY A 131 16.03 -12.55 -1.14
C GLY A 131 14.73 -12.01 -1.75
N ASN A 132 14.79 -10.99 -2.62
CA ASN A 132 13.61 -10.41 -3.25
C ASN A 132 13.38 -10.93 -4.66
N ALA A 133 12.12 -11.17 -5.01
CA ALA A 133 11.68 -11.43 -6.37
C ALA A 133 10.74 -10.32 -6.85
N VAL A 134 10.83 -9.98 -8.13
CA VAL A 134 10.09 -8.85 -8.71
C VAL A 134 9.41 -9.27 -10.01
N PHE A 135 8.10 -9.05 -10.05
CA PHE A 135 7.27 -9.18 -11.23
C PHE A 135 6.79 -7.80 -11.68
N ASP A 136 6.95 -7.50 -12.97
CA ASP A 136 6.31 -6.34 -13.61
C ASP A 136 5.09 -6.84 -14.38
N ILE A 137 3.90 -6.40 -13.96
CA ILE A 137 2.61 -6.91 -14.43
C ILE A 137 1.78 -5.79 -15.04
N ASP A 138 1.27 -6.05 -16.24
CA ASP A 138 0.19 -5.25 -16.79
C ASP A 138 -1.11 -5.55 -16.03
N GLY A 139 -1.57 -4.59 -15.24
CA GLY A 139 -2.71 -4.82 -14.36
C GLY A 139 -4.03 -5.03 -15.10
N GLU A 140 -4.22 -4.47 -16.31
CA GLU A 140 -5.39 -4.75 -17.15
C GLU A 140 -5.42 -6.24 -17.55
N SER A 141 -4.28 -6.77 -18.01
CA SER A 141 -4.15 -8.18 -18.41
C SER A 141 -4.47 -9.18 -17.29
N LEU A 142 -4.24 -8.81 -16.03
CA LEU A 142 -4.50 -9.66 -14.87
C LEU A 142 -5.89 -9.41 -14.26
N PHE A 143 -6.15 -8.16 -13.85
CA PHE A 143 -7.28 -7.80 -13.01
C PHE A 143 -8.53 -7.41 -13.79
N GLU A 144 -8.43 -7.03 -15.07
CA GLU A 144 -9.61 -6.75 -15.91
C GLU A 144 -9.92 -7.92 -16.86
N ASN A 145 -9.13 -8.99 -16.74
CA ASN A 145 -9.29 -10.19 -17.53
C ASN A 145 -10.35 -11.12 -16.93
N THR A 146 -11.50 -11.17 -17.62
CA THR A 146 -12.61 -12.08 -17.30
C THR A 146 -12.28 -13.56 -17.45
N LYS A 147 -11.06 -13.96 -17.82
CA LYS A 147 -10.68 -15.39 -17.89
C LYS A 147 -9.84 -15.83 -16.69
N VAL A 148 -9.36 -14.92 -15.86
CA VAL A 148 -8.63 -15.26 -14.63
C VAL A 148 -9.62 -15.68 -13.55
N GLN A 149 -9.61 -16.92 -13.08
CA GLN A 149 -10.44 -17.37 -11.94
C GLN A 149 -9.66 -17.46 -10.62
N GLN A 150 -8.36 -17.69 -10.72
CA GLN A 150 -7.48 -17.94 -9.60
C GLN A 150 -6.14 -17.24 -9.85
N ILE A 151 -5.46 -16.87 -8.77
CA ILE A 151 -4.13 -16.30 -8.77
C ILE A 151 -3.25 -17.15 -7.85
N SER A 152 -2.20 -17.77 -8.40
CA SER A 152 -1.27 -18.65 -7.69
C SER A 152 0.14 -18.07 -7.69
N LEU A 153 0.84 -18.21 -6.57
CA LEU A 153 2.26 -17.94 -6.44
C LEU A 153 3.00 -19.23 -6.07
N TYR A 154 3.82 -19.73 -6.98
CA TYR A 154 4.65 -20.91 -6.78
C TYR A 154 6.07 -20.48 -6.39
N LEU A 155 6.40 -20.65 -5.11
CA LEU A 155 7.74 -20.36 -4.57
C LEU A 155 8.75 -21.51 -4.80
N ASN A 156 8.28 -22.67 -5.27
CA ASN A 156 9.08 -23.86 -5.58
C ASN A 156 10.14 -24.22 -4.52
N GLY A 157 9.71 -24.28 -3.25
CA GLY A 157 10.54 -24.67 -2.12
C GLY A 157 11.32 -23.53 -1.47
N HIS A 158 11.28 -22.31 -2.02
CA HIS A 158 11.78 -21.12 -1.32
C HIS A 158 10.81 -20.71 -0.20
N SER A 159 11.35 -20.33 0.96
CA SER A 159 10.59 -19.80 2.10
C SER A 159 11.08 -18.39 2.40
N LEU A 160 10.17 -17.42 2.35
CA LEU A 160 10.48 -16.02 2.61
C LEU A 160 10.72 -15.78 4.11
N ALA A 161 11.87 -15.21 4.43
CA ALA A 161 12.22 -14.70 5.75
C ALA A 161 11.76 -13.25 5.93
N LYS A 162 11.88 -12.72 7.15
CA LYS A 162 11.65 -11.30 7.40
C LYS A 162 12.65 -10.47 6.58
N GLY A 163 12.16 -9.44 5.90
CA GLY A 163 12.96 -8.56 5.05
C GLY A 163 13.11 -9.06 3.61
N GLU A 164 12.55 -10.22 3.27
CA GLU A 164 12.49 -10.77 1.90
C GLU A 164 11.08 -10.57 1.33
N SER A 165 10.97 -10.28 0.02
CA SER A 165 9.69 -9.99 -0.61
C SER A 165 9.48 -10.62 -1.97
N VAL A 166 8.21 -10.89 -2.27
CA VAL A 166 7.73 -10.95 -3.65
C VAL A 166 7.00 -9.64 -3.94
N VAL A 167 7.58 -8.85 -4.84
CA VAL A 167 7.09 -7.55 -5.27
C VAL A 167 6.39 -7.70 -6.61
N PHE A 168 5.14 -7.25 -6.67
CA PHE A 168 4.37 -7.12 -7.91
C PHE A 168 4.23 -5.64 -8.24
N ASN A 169 5.02 -5.14 -9.18
CA ASN A 169 4.84 -3.81 -9.74
C ASN A 169 3.73 -3.88 -10.78
N VAL A 170 2.62 -3.19 -10.52
CA VAL A 170 1.43 -3.26 -11.36
C VAL A 170 1.25 -1.94 -12.12
N SER A 171 1.29 -2.01 -13.45
CA SER A 171 0.98 -0.86 -14.31
C SER A 171 -0.53 -0.71 -14.54
N GLY A 172 -0.99 0.54 -14.62
CA GLY A 172 -2.39 0.89 -14.84
C GLY A 172 -2.93 1.94 -13.86
N VAL A 173 -3.87 2.76 -14.34
CA VAL A 173 -4.33 3.97 -13.63
C VAL A 173 -5.66 3.75 -12.90
N ASN A 174 -6.57 2.98 -13.50
CA ASN A 174 -7.85 2.63 -12.91
C ASN A 174 -8.00 1.12 -13.03
N PHE A 175 -8.47 0.49 -11.95
CA PHE A 175 -8.69 -0.94 -11.91
C PHE A 175 -10.12 -1.23 -11.51
N ASP A 176 -10.83 -1.96 -12.37
CA ASP A 176 -12.13 -2.53 -12.05
C ASP A 176 -12.06 -4.06 -12.18
N PHE A 177 -11.87 -4.75 -11.05
CA PHE A 177 -11.60 -6.19 -11.05
C PHE A 177 -12.73 -6.93 -11.77
N ALA A 178 -12.42 -7.64 -12.84
CA ALA A 178 -13.45 -8.20 -13.72
C ALA A 178 -14.33 -9.26 -13.04
N ARG A 179 -13.86 -9.83 -11.93
CA ARG A 179 -14.57 -10.79 -11.07
C ARG A 179 -13.86 -10.98 -9.74
N SER A 180 -14.46 -11.80 -8.88
CA SER A 180 -13.84 -12.27 -7.63
C SER A 180 -12.73 -13.30 -7.92
N TYR A 181 -11.54 -13.08 -7.37
CA TYR A 181 -10.40 -13.99 -7.51
C TYR A 181 -10.15 -14.82 -6.26
N ASN A 182 -9.75 -16.09 -6.46
CA ASN A 182 -9.20 -16.91 -5.40
C ASN A 182 -7.66 -16.83 -5.41
N PHE A 183 -7.09 -16.37 -4.30
CA PHE A 183 -5.64 -16.38 -4.09
C PHE A 183 -5.21 -17.70 -3.45
N THR A 184 -4.16 -18.32 -3.99
CA THR A 184 -3.74 -19.68 -3.64
C THR A 184 -2.22 -19.83 -3.54
N ASP A 185 -1.76 -20.98 -3.06
CA ASP A 185 -0.34 -21.32 -2.91
C ASP A 185 0.42 -20.32 -2.02
N GLY A 186 1.49 -19.71 -2.53
CA GLY A 186 2.31 -18.71 -1.81
C GLY A 186 1.49 -17.53 -1.26
N PHE A 187 0.38 -17.18 -1.92
CA PHE A 187 -0.55 -16.16 -1.40
C PHE A 187 -1.33 -16.61 -0.15
N VAL A 188 -1.21 -17.86 0.30
CA VAL A 188 -1.80 -18.33 1.56
C VAL A 188 -0.77 -18.36 2.68
N GLY A 189 0.42 -18.90 2.40
CA GLY A 189 1.46 -19.09 3.41
C GLY A 189 2.37 -17.88 3.63
N SER A 190 2.50 -16.98 2.66
CA SER A 190 3.52 -15.93 2.65
C SER A 190 2.94 -14.52 2.49
N VAL A 191 1.68 -14.31 2.86
CA VAL A 191 0.96 -13.03 2.73
C VAL A 191 1.75 -11.84 3.29
N ALA A 192 2.47 -12.03 4.40
CA ALA A 192 3.25 -10.97 5.04
C ALA A 192 4.44 -10.47 4.19
N ASN A 193 4.92 -11.28 3.25
CA ASN A 193 6.10 -11.00 2.42
C ASN A 193 5.72 -10.64 0.97
N ILE A 194 4.44 -10.44 0.70
CA ILE A 194 3.93 -10.14 -0.63
C ILE A 194 3.49 -8.69 -0.65
N ILE A 195 3.91 -7.93 -1.66
CA ILE A 195 3.44 -6.57 -1.88
C ILE A 195 3.04 -6.35 -3.34
N TRP A 196 1.88 -5.73 -3.50
CA TRP A 196 1.35 -5.22 -4.75
C TRP A 196 1.55 -3.71 -4.80
N ASN A 197 2.50 -3.27 -5.61
CA ASN A 197 2.84 -1.87 -5.81
C ASN A 197 2.09 -1.33 -7.04
N PHE A 198 0.92 -0.75 -6.81
CA PHE A 198 0.12 -0.05 -7.81
C PHE A 198 0.60 1.40 -7.93
N TYR A 199 1.73 1.58 -8.61
CA TYR A 199 2.54 2.80 -8.50
C TYR A 199 1.94 4.05 -9.18
N GLU A 200 0.90 3.87 -10.01
CA GLU A 200 0.21 4.97 -10.72
C GLU A 200 -1.32 4.90 -10.60
N ALA A 201 -1.85 3.98 -9.78
CA ALA A 201 -3.27 3.82 -9.61
C ALA A 201 -3.91 5.02 -8.91
N THR A 202 -5.06 5.43 -9.43
CA THR A 202 -5.90 6.49 -8.85
C THR A 202 -7.24 5.94 -8.36
N SER A 203 -7.68 4.79 -8.89
CA SER A 203 -8.84 4.06 -8.39
C SER A 203 -8.63 2.55 -8.49
N ILE A 204 -9.02 1.83 -7.44
CA ILE A 204 -9.01 0.36 -7.38
C ILE A 204 -10.35 -0.10 -6.83
N ASN A 205 -11.14 -0.76 -7.67
CA ASN A 205 -12.34 -1.47 -7.25
C ASN A 205 -12.09 -2.98 -7.32
N LEU A 206 -12.10 -3.63 -6.15
CA LEU A 206 -11.85 -5.07 -6.06
C LEU A 206 -13.08 -5.92 -6.41
N ASN A 207 -14.26 -5.33 -6.66
CA ASN A 207 -15.48 -6.02 -7.08
C ASN A 207 -15.79 -7.31 -6.30
N ASN A 208 -15.80 -7.20 -4.96
CA ASN A 208 -16.07 -8.34 -4.05
C ASN A 208 -15.02 -9.46 -4.12
N SER A 209 -13.80 -9.14 -4.59
CA SER A 209 -12.66 -10.05 -4.51
C SER A 209 -12.09 -10.10 -3.11
N ASN A 210 -11.71 -11.32 -2.69
CA ASN A 210 -10.70 -11.43 -1.65
C ASN A 210 -9.38 -10.90 -2.19
N PHE A 211 -8.59 -10.23 -1.37
CA PHE A 211 -7.27 -9.74 -1.75
C PHE A 211 -6.22 -10.23 -0.76
N ARG A 212 -5.03 -10.62 -1.26
CA ARG A 212 -3.96 -11.15 -0.42
C ARG A 212 -2.61 -10.52 -0.72
N GLY A 213 -1.97 -10.05 0.35
CA GLY A 213 -0.69 -9.35 0.32
C GLY A 213 -0.87 -7.88 0.73
N ALA A 214 0.25 -7.21 0.94
CA ALA A 214 0.26 -5.78 1.15
C ALA A 214 -0.13 -5.05 -0.14
N MET A 215 -0.97 -4.02 -0.04
CA MET A 215 -1.33 -3.13 -1.14
C MET A 215 -0.67 -1.77 -0.92
N LEU A 216 0.18 -1.34 -1.85
CA LEU A 216 0.77 -0.01 -1.89
C LEU A 216 0.24 0.73 -3.12
N ALA A 217 -0.69 1.65 -2.90
CA ALA A 217 -1.33 2.47 -3.94
C ALA A 217 -1.55 3.90 -3.40
N PRO A 218 -0.46 4.68 -3.23
CA PRO A 218 -0.47 5.93 -2.47
C PRO A 218 -1.42 7.00 -3.01
N ASP A 219 -1.80 6.92 -4.29
CA ASP A 219 -2.70 7.87 -4.95
C ASP A 219 -4.14 7.33 -5.13
N ALA A 220 -4.39 6.06 -4.78
CA ALA A 220 -5.61 5.37 -5.14
C ALA A 220 -6.73 5.52 -4.11
N ILE A 221 -7.96 5.60 -4.63
CA ILE A 221 -9.18 5.32 -3.87
C ILE A 221 -9.48 3.82 -3.97
N LEU A 222 -9.55 3.12 -2.83
CA LEU A 222 -9.81 1.69 -2.78
C LEU A 222 -11.26 1.39 -2.38
N THR A 223 -11.99 0.64 -3.20
CA THR A 223 -13.33 0.13 -2.87
C THR A 223 -13.34 -1.39 -2.85
N ASN A 224 -13.89 -1.96 -1.77
CA ASN A 224 -14.18 -3.39 -1.69
C ASN A 224 -15.34 -3.66 -0.71
N ILE A 225 -15.96 -4.84 -0.85
CA ILE A 225 -17.00 -5.35 0.04
C ILE A 225 -16.65 -6.73 0.63
N ASN A 226 -15.49 -7.29 0.28
CA ASN A 226 -14.99 -8.59 0.76
C ASN A 226 -13.67 -8.45 1.54
N THR A 227 -13.08 -9.56 1.97
CA THR A 227 -11.90 -9.52 2.85
C THR A 227 -10.61 -9.11 2.14
N ILE A 228 -9.75 -8.40 2.87
CA ILE A 228 -8.37 -8.09 2.47
C ILE A 228 -7.45 -8.66 3.56
N ASP A 229 -6.64 -9.64 3.21
CA ASP A 229 -5.63 -10.22 4.09
C ASP A 229 -4.26 -9.57 3.77
N GLY A 230 -3.83 -8.62 4.59
CA GLY A 230 -2.58 -7.88 4.41
C GLY A 230 -2.69 -6.40 4.80
N SER A 231 -1.54 -5.70 4.77
CA SER A 231 -1.47 -4.25 4.97
C SER A 231 -2.04 -3.48 3.78
N VAL A 232 -2.70 -2.35 4.02
CA VAL A 232 -3.28 -1.49 2.96
C VAL A 232 -2.76 -0.07 3.14
N PHE A 233 -2.05 0.43 2.13
CA PHE A 233 -1.47 1.77 2.06
C PHE A 233 -2.07 2.50 0.85
N VAL A 234 -3.16 3.23 1.08
CA VAL A 234 -3.93 3.93 0.03
C VAL A 234 -4.31 5.33 0.47
N LYS A 235 -4.63 6.19 -0.51
CA LYS A 235 -5.06 7.56 -0.25
C LYS A 235 -6.39 7.61 0.51
N GLU A 236 -7.36 6.82 0.07
CA GLU A 236 -8.74 6.87 0.54
C GLU A 236 -9.43 5.50 0.49
N LEU A 237 -10.35 5.24 1.42
CA LEU A 237 -11.20 4.05 1.42
C LEU A 237 -12.65 4.40 1.02
N GLY A 238 -13.12 3.75 -0.05
CA GLY A 238 -14.46 3.86 -0.61
C GLY A 238 -14.69 5.12 -1.44
N THR A 239 -15.86 5.21 -2.08
CA THR A 239 -16.25 6.34 -2.95
C THR A 239 -17.46 7.10 -2.41
N ARG A 240 -17.58 8.37 -2.79
CA ARG A 240 -18.78 9.19 -2.57
C ARG A 240 -20.04 8.66 -3.29
N TYR A 241 -19.86 7.85 -4.33
CA TYR A 241 -20.92 7.43 -5.23
C TYR A 241 -20.98 5.89 -5.31
N GLY A 242 -22.03 5.29 -4.72
CA GLY A 242 -22.35 3.86 -4.82
C GLY A 242 -21.41 2.91 -4.06
N ASN A 243 -21.97 1.94 -3.33
CA ASN A 243 -21.30 0.80 -2.68
C ASN A 243 -19.92 1.09 -2.03
N GLY A 244 -19.80 2.15 -1.21
CA GLY A 244 -18.57 2.49 -0.48
C GLY A 244 -18.00 1.34 0.38
N MET A 245 -16.88 1.56 1.07
CA MET A 245 -16.11 0.48 1.70
C MET A 245 -16.93 -0.37 2.68
N ARG A 246 -17.02 -1.69 2.46
CA ARG A 246 -17.70 -2.68 3.33
C ARG A 246 -16.82 -3.88 3.70
N ALA A 247 -15.54 -3.80 3.35
CA ALA A 247 -14.57 -4.88 3.51
C ALA A 247 -14.04 -5.00 4.94
N GLU A 248 -13.58 -6.20 5.29
CA GLU A 248 -12.80 -6.48 6.49
C GLU A 248 -11.31 -6.51 6.12
N ILE A 249 -10.47 -5.80 6.87
CA ILE A 249 -9.02 -5.77 6.66
C ILE A 249 -8.36 -6.56 7.79
N HIS A 250 -7.57 -7.57 7.43
CA HIS A 250 -6.95 -8.52 8.34
C HIS A 250 -5.43 -8.46 8.29
N THR A 251 -4.81 -8.81 9.41
CA THR A 251 -3.38 -9.16 9.49
C THR A 251 -3.04 -10.32 8.54
N PRO A 252 -1.80 -10.46 8.06
CA PRO A 252 -0.56 -9.95 8.66
C PRO A 252 -0.21 -8.51 8.29
N LEU A 253 0.61 -7.88 9.12
CA LEU A 253 1.37 -6.70 8.71
C LEU A 253 2.43 -7.12 7.68
N TYR A 254 2.80 -6.22 6.79
CA TYR A 254 3.91 -6.46 5.86
C TYR A 254 5.23 -6.61 6.61
N LEU A 255 5.94 -7.71 6.37
CA LEU A 255 7.22 -8.07 6.99
C LEU A 255 8.36 -8.20 5.98
N GLY A 256 8.09 -7.87 4.71
CA GLY A 256 9.03 -8.03 3.62
C GLY A 256 10.08 -6.93 3.53
N TYR A 257 10.79 -6.88 2.42
CA TYR A 257 11.79 -5.87 2.10
C TYR A 257 11.21 -4.46 2.10
N VAL A 258 11.95 -3.54 2.71
CA VAL A 258 11.73 -2.08 2.69
C VAL A 258 12.80 -1.46 1.82
N PRO A 259 12.42 -0.74 0.75
CA PRO A 259 13.38 0.05 0.01
C PRO A 259 14.10 1.04 0.94
N PRO A 260 15.43 1.20 0.82
CA PRO A 260 16.10 2.22 1.59
C PRO A 260 15.53 3.59 1.19
N PRO A 261 15.40 4.53 2.15
CA PRO A 261 14.88 5.86 1.84
C PRO A 261 15.73 6.48 0.72
N SER A 262 15.06 7.00 -0.32
CA SER A 262 15.76 7.73 -1.38
C SER A 262 16.59 8.85 -0.74
N ALA A 263 17.89 8.91 -1.03
CA ALA A 263 18.75 9.95 -0.50
C ALA A 263 18.13 11.31 -0.82
N VAL A 264 17.57 11.98 0.20
CA VAL A 264 17.05 13.33 0.05
C VAL A 264 18.25 14.21 -0.32
N PRO A 265 18.24 14.91 -1.47
CA PRO A 265 19.34 15.80 -1.83
C PRO A 265 19.63 16.74 -0.65
N GLU A 266 20.86 16.72 -0.16
CA GLU A 266 21.22 17.50 1.03
C GLU A 266 20.77 18.96 0.83
N PRO A 267 19.94 19.51 1.73
CA PRO A 267 19.31 20.79 1.51
C PRO A 267 20.38 21.87 1.52
N SER A 268 20.70 22.39 0.32
CA SER A 268 21.35 23.69 0.07
C SER A 268 22.56 24.06 0.94
N SER A 269 23.19 23.12 1.63
CA SER A 269 24.41 23.30 2.44
C SER A 269 25.55 23.80 1.55
N LEU A 270 25.61 23.31 0.30
CA LEU A 270 26.49 23.82 -0.75
C LEU A 270 26.12 25.24 -1.22
N ALA A 271 24.82 25.56 -1.31
CA ALA A 271 24.37 26.91 -1.67
C ALA A 271 24.66 27.92 -0.55
N MET A 272 24.49 27.53 0.71
CA MET A 272 24.83 28.33 1.89
C MET A 272 26.35 28.47 2.08
N ALA A 273 27.13 27.41 1.81
CA ALA A 273 28.58 27.49 1.77
C ALA A 273 29.06 28.43 0.66
N GLY A 274 28.41 28.40 -0.52
CA GLY A 274 28.66 29.32 -1.62
C GLY A 274 28.35 30.78 -1.27
N LEU A 275 27.19 31.04 -0.65
CA LEU A 275 26.82 32.39 -0.20
C LEU A 275 27.73 32.90 0.93
N ALA A 276 28.13 32.04 1.86
CA ALA A 276 29.07 32.39 2.92
C ALA A 276 30.46 32.74 2.36
N ALA A 277 30.95 31.99 1.36
CA ALA A 277 32.21 32.29 0.68
C ALA A 277 32.15 33.63 -0.07
N LEU A 278 31.04 33.91 -0.77
CA LEU A 278 30.81 35.19 -1.45
C LEU A 278 30.70 36.36 -0.47
N GLY A 279 29.99 36.17 0.66
CA GLY A 279 29.89 37.16 1.73
C GLY A 279 31.25 37.49 2.37
N ALA A 280 32.07 36.47 2.63
CA ALA A 280 33.42 36.63 3.16
C ALA A 280 34.37 37.33 2.16
N ALA A 281 34.25 37.02 0.86
CA ALA A 281 35.01 37.68 -0.20
C ALA A 281 34.62 39.17 -0.34
N ALA A 282 33.32 39.48 -0.36
CA ALA A 282 32.82 40.84 -0.43
C ALA A 282 33.24 41.68 0.79
N TRP A 283 33.22 41.08 1.99
CA TRP A 283 33.67 41.74 3.22
C TRP A 283 35.18 42.02 3.23
N ARG A 284 36.01 41.08 2.75
CA ARG A 284 37.46 41.29 2.58
C ARG A 284 37.77 42.38 1.57
N LEU A 285 37.05 42.44 0.45
CA LEU A 285 37.24 43.49 -0.55
C LEU A 285 36.90 44.88 0.03
N ARG A 286 35.83 44.99 0.82
CA ARG A 286 35.44 46.25 1.49
C ARG A 286 36.49 46.77 2.48
N ARG A 287 37.21 45.87 3.16
CA ARG A 287 38.25 46.24 4.15
C ARG A 287 39.58 46.68 3.54
N ARG A 288 39.81 46.47 2.24
CA ARG A 288 41.03 46.92 1.54
C ARG A 288 40.88 48.30 0.91
N SER A 289 39.66 48.84 0.91
CA SER A 289 39.31 50.12 0.29
C SER A 289 39.23 51.30 1.27
N VAL A 290 39.61 51.09 2.53
CA VAL A 290 39.69 52.08 3.62
C VAL A 290 41.11 52.04 4.18
#